data_AF-A0A7J4V4M0-F1
#
_entry.id   AF-A0A7J4V4M0-F1
#
_cell.length_a   1.000
_cell.length_b   1.000
_cell.length_c   1.000
_cell.angle_alpha   90.00
_cell.angle_beta   90.00
_cell.angle_gamma   90.00
#
_symmetry.space_group_name_H-M   'P 1'
#
loop_
_entity.id
_entity.type
_entity.pdbx_description
1 polymer ?
#
loop_
_entity_poly.entity_id
_entity_poly.type
_entity_poly.pdbx_seq_one_letter_code
_entity_poly.pdbx_strand_id
1 'polypeptide(L)'
;MGSMEKAPYKESVPPIDFSRDLDHIEFFEFRGMDDPAVADFVEDIEGSNDSIELHLVRTKSYREALVLTLPTSGHPALWEQFLREEQKTFGGSKIFYLSRDGRRILVLSVKDETMNKLTMVITRINKVNEKIHRYNSAAKRENAELFASRAKAKAAMRKDEVINFIQQNLKV
;
A
#
# COMPACT_ATOMS: atom_id res chain seq x y z
N MET A 1 25.08 -10.47 29.63
CA MET A 1 25.33 -10.42 28.17
C MET A 1 23.99 -10.16 27.50
N GLY A 2 23.75 -8.93 27.07
CA GLY A 2 22.51 -8.60 26.35
C GLY A 2 22.52 -9.25 24.98
N SER A 3 21.48 -10.00 24.64
CA SER A 3 21.24 -10.45 23.29
C SER A 3 21.15 -9.22 22.39
N MET A 4 22.14 -9.01 21.52
CA MET A 4 21.98 -8.10 20.38
C MET A 4 20.81 -8.63 19.55
N GLU A 5 19.62 -8.05 19.73
CA GLU A 5 18.52 -8.23 18.80
C GLU A 5 19.00 -7.80 17.42
N LYS A 6 19.28 -8.78 16.56
CA LYS A 6 19.71 -8.50 15.20
C LYS A 6 18.49 -7.99 14.44
N ALA A 7 18.57 -6.74 13.95
CA ALA A 7 17.50 -6.11 13.16
C ALA A 7 16.88 -7.09 12.15
N PRO A 8 15.55 -7.29 12.11
CA PRO A 8 14.92 -8.31 11.27
C PRO A 8 15.10 -8.05 9.78
N TYR A 9 14.94 -9.09 8.95
CA TYR A 9 14.87 -8.92 7.50
C TYR A 9 13.57 -8.20 7.12
N LYS A 10 13.62 -7.35 6.11
CA LYS A 10 12.44 -6.70 5.55
C LYS A 10 11.63 -7.70 4.71
N GLU A 11 10.32 -7.72 4.90
CA GLU A 11 9.41 -8.58 4.14
C GLU A 11 9.05 -7.97 2.78
N SER A 12 8.70 -8.82 1.82
CA SER A 12 8.23 -8.39 0.50
C SER A 12 6.73 -8.12 0.52
N VAL A 13 6.34 -7.02 -0.11
CA VAL A 13 4.95 -6.59 -0.21
C VAL A 13 4.35 -7.08 -1.53
N PRO A 14 3.19 -7.76 -1.52
CA PRO A 14 2.55 -8.19 -2.76
C PRO A 14 2.02 -6.98 -3.56
N PRO A 15 1.94 -7.07 -4.90
CA PRO A 15 1.25 -6.06 -5.71
C PRO A 15 -0.26 -6.10 -5.45
N ILE A 16 -0.95 -5.00 -5.76
CA ILE A 16 -2.40 -4.94 -5.83
C ILE A 16 -2.84 -5.57 -7.15
N ASP A 17 -3.63 -6.64 -7.07
CA ASP A 17 -4.24 -7.31 -8.22
C ASP A 17 -5.74 -7.46 -7.97
N PHE A 18 -6.54 -6.79 -8.79
CA PHE A 18 -7.98 -7.00 -8.83
C PHE A 18 -8.21 -8.23 -9.71
N SER A 19 -8.16 -9.40 -9.10
CA SER A 19 -8.38 -10.66 -9.82
C SER A 19 -9.78 -10.70 -10.47
N ARG A 20 -10.01 -11.67 -11.35
CA ARG A 20 -11.28 -11.86 -12.09
C ARG A 20 -12.48 -12.21 -11.22
N ASP A 21 -12.31 -12.37 -9.92
CA ASP A 21 -13.40 -12.65 -9.00
C ASP A 21 -14.27 -11.39 -8.86
N LEU A 22 -15.44 -11.44 -9.51
CA LEU A 22 -16.42 -10.34 -9.61
C LEU A 22 -16.94 -9.87 -8.25
N ASP A 23 -16.70 -10.64 -7.19
CA ASP A 23 -17.09 -10.33 -5.80
C ASP A 23 -16.35 -9.11 -5.22
N HIS A 24 -15.36 -8.56 -5.95
CA HIS A 24 -14.60 -7.39 -5.54
C HIS A 24 -15.10 -6.08 -6.12
N ILE A 25 -16.13 -6.09 -6.98
CA ILE A 25 -16.57 -4.90 -7.72
C ILE A 25 -18.08 -4.71 -7.53
N GLU A 26 -18.46 -3.61 -6.88
CA GLU A 26 -19.86 -3.23 -6.70
C GLU A 26 -20.15 -1.96 -7.50
N PHE A 27 -21.19 -1.98 -8.33
CA PHE A 27 -21.65 -0.81 -9.08
C PHE A 27 -23.05 -0.41 -8.64
N PHE A 28 -23.27 0.89 -8.44
CA PHE A 28 -24.57 1.42 -8.06
C PHE A 28 -24.79 2.86 -8.53
N GLU A 29 -26.06 3.28 -8.56
CA GLU A 29 -26.44 4.66 -8.79
C GLU A 29 -26.10 5.50 -7.56
N PHE A 30 -25.22 6.50 -7.72
CA PHE A 30 -24.82 7.37 -6.62
C PHE A 30 -25.92 8.40 -6.31
N ARG A 31 -26.44 8.37 -5.08
CA ARG A 31 -27.56 9.25 -4.66
C ARG A 31 -27.14 10.39 -3.72
N GLY A 32 -25.85 10.47 -3.38
CA GLY A 32 -25.29 11.46 -2.47
C GLY A 32 -24.53 10.80 -1.32
N MET A 33 -23.99 11.64 -0.42
CA MET A 33 -23.14 11.16 0.70
C MET A 33 -23.92 10.46 1.82
N ASP A 34 -25.25 10.61 1.85
CA ASP A 34 -26.11 9.91 2.82
C ASP A 34 -26.35 8.43 2.46
N ASP A 35 -25.81 7.97 1.32
CA ASP A 35 -25.91 6.58 0.90
C ASP A 35 -25.10 5.67 1.84
N PRO A 36 -25.70 4.64 2.46
CA PRO A 36 -25.00 3.70 3.33
C PRO A 36 -23.77 3.06 2.68
N ALA A 37 -23.79 2.84 1.35
CA ALA A 37 -22.66 2.26 0.63
C ALA A 37 -21.42 3.17 0.60
N VAL A 38 -21.61 4.47 0.88
CA VAL A 38 -20.56 5.51 0.83
C VAL A 38 -20.14 5.98 2.22
N ALA A 39 -20.86 5.58 3.27
CA ALA A 39 -20.62 6.01 4.65
C ALA A 39 -19.16 5.85 5.10
N ASP A 40 -18.51 4.74 4.70
CA ASP A 40 -17.12 4.44 5.07
C ASP A 40 -16.07 5.27 4.33
N PHE A 41 -16.48 6.06 3.34
CA PHE A 41 -15.61 6.92 2.51
C PHE A 41 -15.80 8.41 2.82
N VAL A 42 -16.82 8.80 3.59
CA VAL A 42 -17.18 10.20 3.85
C VAL A 42 -16.00 10.99 4.39
N GLU A 43 -15.25 10.43 5.33
CA GLU A 43 -14.07 11.08 5.91
C GLU A 43 -13.01 11.43 4.87
N ASP A 44 -12.76 10.52 3.91
CA ASP A 44 -11.78 10.74 2.85
C ASP A 44 -12.30 11.70 1.77
N ILE A 45 -13.62 11.66 1.49
CA ILE A 45 -14.31 12.61 0.61
C ILE A 45 -14.22 14.03 1.19
N GLU A 46 -14.54 14.20 2.48
CA GLU A 46 -14.57 15.50 3.15
C GLU A 46 -13.18 16.05 3.46
N GLY A 47 -12.28 15.20 3.94
CA GLY A 47 -10.93 15.60 4.33
C GLY A 47 -10.02 15.95 3.15
N SER A 48 -10.39 15.51 1.94
CA SER A 48 -9.47 15.58 0.81
C SER A 48 -9.93 16.32 -0.44
N ASN A 49 -11.17 16.78 -0.48
CA ASN A 49 -11.68 17.57 -1.59
C ASN A 49 -11.65 19.06 -1.24
N ASP A 50 -11.49 19.91 -2.26
CA ASP A 50 -11.76 21.34 -2.10
C ASP A 50 -13.27 21.62 -2.03
N SER A 51 -13.63 22.86 -1.72
CA SER A 51 -15.03 23.27 -1.55
C SER A 51 -15.87 23.12 -2.82
N ILE A 52 -15.26 23.19 -4.01
CA ILE A 52 -15.93 23.04 -5.31
C ILE A 52 -16.23 21.56 -5.56
N GLU A 53 -15.26 20.68 -5.34
CA GLU A 53 -15.44 19.24 -5.50
C GLU A 53 -16.43 18.66 -4.50
N LEU A 54 -16.36 19.10 -3.23
CA LEU A 54 -17.38 18.75 -2.25
C LEU A 54 -18.77 19.19 -2.69
N HIS A 55 -18.88 20.36 -3.32
CA HIS A 55 -20.13 20.81 -3.89
C HIS A 55 -20.60 19.88 -5.00
N LEU A 56 -19.75 19.44 -5.93
CA LEU A 56 -20.10 18.48 -7.00
C LEU A 56 -20.56 17.11 -6.47
N VAL A 57 -19.89 16.61 -5.42
CA VAL A 57 -20.31 15.37 -4.73
C VAL A 57 -21.69 15.57 -4.07
N ARG A 58 -21.93 16.72 -3.45
CA ARG A 58 -23.18 17.03 -2.74
C ARG A 58 -24.35 17.39 -3.66
N THR A 59 -24.11 17.99 -4.82
CA THR A 59 -25.16 18.40 -5.78
C THR A 59 -25.60 17.31 -6.75
N LYS A 60 -25.15 16.06 -6.55
CA LYS A 60 -25.49 14.90 -7.38
C LYS A 60 -25.06 15.08 -8.85
N SER A 61 -23.94 15.77 -9.09
CA SER A 61 -23.32 15.81 -10.41
C SER A 61 -22.79 14.43 -10.80
N TYR A 62 -22.22 13.71 -9.82
CA TYR A 62 -21.93 12.29 -9.94
C TYR A 62 -23.24 11.48 -9.85
N ARG A 63 -23.38 10.47 -10.72
CA ARG A 63 -24.58 9.64 -10.83
C ARG A 63 -24.27 8.14 -10.72
N GLU A 64 -23.00 7.80 -10.86
CA GLU A 64 -22.52 6.43 -10.85
C GLU A 64 -21.43 6.31 -9.79
N ALA A 65 -21.44 5.19 -9.08
CA ALA A 65 -20.42 4.82 -8.12
C ALA A 65 -19.97 3.38 -8.35
N LEU A 66 -18.66 3.18 -8.19
CA LEU A 66 -18.03 1.87 -8.22
C LEU A 66 -17.21 1.71 -6.94
N VAL A 67 -17.40 0.60 -6.23
CA VAL A 67 -16.57 0.21 -5.11
C VAL A 67 -15.71 -0.98 -5.53
N LEU A 68 -14.40 -0.83 -5.37
CA LEU A 68 -13.41 -1.87 -5.59
C LEU A 68 -12.87 -2.32 -4.24
N THR A 69 -13.07 -3.59 -3.90
CA THR A 69 -12.49 -4.20 -2.71
C THR A 69 -11.07 -4.68 -3.02
N LEU A 70 -10.10 -4.20 -2.24
CA LEU A 70 -8.72 -4.62 -2.34
C LEU A 70 -8.55 -6.01 -1.72
N PRO A 71 -7.65 -6.85 -2.27
CA PRO A 71 -7.29 -8.10 -1.61
C PRO A 71 -6.62 -7.85 -0.26
N THR A 72 -6.64 -8.86 0.61
CA THR A 72 -5.99 -8.75 1.92
C THR A 72 -4.47 -8.73 1.74
N SER A 73 -3.82 -7.72 2.34
CA SER A 73 -2.36 -7.58 2.35
C SER A 73 -1.82 -7.81 3.75
N GLY A 74 -0.65 -8.47 3.85
CA GLY A 74 0.14 -8.49 5.09
C GLY A 74 0.76 -7.13 5.45
N HIS A 75 0.70 -6.16 4.53
CA HIS A 75 1.26 -4.81 4.69
C HIS A 75 0.22 -3.72 4.37
N PRO A 76 -0.93 -3.67 5.08
CA PRO A 76 -2.03 -2.77 4.75
C PRO A 76 -1.64 -1.29 4.86
N ALA A 77 -0.84 -0.91 5.87
CA ALA A 77 -0.40 0.48 6.05
C ALA A 77 0.49 0.99 4.91
N LEU A 78 1.36 0.13 4.36
CA LEU A 78 2.22 0.52 3.24
C LEU A 78 1.42 0.64 1.94
N TRP A 79 0.43 -0.24 1.73
CA TRP A 79 -0.52 -0.11 0.64
C TRP A 79 -1.31 1.19 0.73
N GLU A 80 -1.89 1.48 1.89
CA GLU A 80 -2.64 2.71 2.13
C GLU A 80 -1.78 3.94 1.83
N GLN A 81 -0.52 3.96 2.30
CA GLN A 81 0.41 5.04 2.00
C GLN A 81 0.58 5.22 0.48
N PHE A 82 0.92 4.16 -0.26
CA PHE A 82 1.15 4.28 -1.70
C PHE A 82 -0.11 4.66 -2.46
N LEU A 83 -1.28 4.17 -2.04
CA LEU A 83 -2.58 4.55 -2.60
C LEU A 83 -2.86 6.03 -2.37
N ARG A 84 -2.66 6.53 -1.15
CA ARG A 84 -2.82 7.96 -0.82
C ARG A 84 -1.90 8.84 -1.64
N GLU A 85 -0.66 8.43 -1.89
CA GLU A 85 0.27 9.18 -2.75
C GLU A 85 -0.18 9.25 -4.22
N GLU A 86 -0.87 8.23 -4.72
CA GLU A 86 -1.40 8.19 -6.09
C GLU A 86 -2.86 8.66 -6.20
N GLN A 87 -3.47 9.05 -5.09
CA GLN A 87 -4.81 9.64 -5.00
C GLN A 87 -4.81 11.10 -5.48
N LYS A 88 -4.40 11.30 -6.73
CA LYS A 88 -4.28 12.63 -7.34
C LYS A 88 -5.63 13.16 -7.79
N THR A 89 -5.71 14.49 -7.83
CA THR A 89 -6.78 15.21 -8.52
C THR A 89 -6.48 15.31 -10.01
N PHE A 90 -7.52 15.23 -10.83
CA PHE A 90 -7.44 15.50 -12.27
C PHE A 90 -8.57 16.46 -12.63
N GLY A 91 -8.22 17.69 -13.02
CA GLY A 91 -9.20 18.74 -13.28
C GLY A 91 -10.01 19.15 -12.04
N GLY A 92 -9.41 19.12 -10.85
CA GLY A 92 -10.09 19.38 -9.57
C GLY A 92 -10.56 18.10 -8.88
N SER A 93 -11.18 17.19 -9.62
CA SER A 93 -11.79 15.97 -9.08
C SER A 93 -10.78 14.90 -8.68
N LYS A 94 -10.94 14.33 -7.47
CA LYS A 94 -10.20 13.12 -7.10
C LYS A 94 -10.58 11.95 -8.00
N ILE A 95 -9.57 11.16 -8.36
CA ILE A 95 -9.77 9.98 -9.21
C ILE A 95 -10.50 8.87 -8.44
N PHE A 96 -10.22 8.74 -7.13
CA PHE A 96 -10.87 7.78 -6.24
C PHE A 96 -10.75 8.20 -4.76
N TYR A 97 -11.53 7.55 -3.91
CA TYR A 97 -11.55 7.71 -2.45
C TYR A 97 -11.23 6.38 -1.76
N LEU A 98 -10.65 6.43 -0.57
CA LEU A 98 -10.33 5.25 0.23
C LEU A 98 -11.30 5.10 1.39
N SER A 99 -11.69 3.87 1.71
CA SER A 99 -12.44 3.59 2.93
C SER A 99 -11.57 3.86 4.15
N ARG A 100 -12.20 4.10 5.31
CA ARG A 100 -11.50 4.34 6.58
C ARG A 100 -10.47 3.27 6.94
N ASP A 101 -10.71 2.01 6.59
CA ASP A 101 -9.79 0.90 6.83
C ASP A 101 -8.76 0.67 5.70
N GLY A 102 -8.80 1.49 4.65
CA GLY A 102 -7.90 1.43 3.50
C GLY A 102 -8.09 0.20 2.61
N ARG A 103 -9.16 -0.59 2.80
CA ARG A 103 -9.39 -1.85 2.09
C ARG A 103 -10.29 -1.73 0.87
N ARG A 104 -10.98 -0.61 0.70
CA ARG A 104 -11.87 -0.38 -0.43
C ARG A 104 -11.55 0.96 -1.09
N ILE A 105 -11.80 1.00 -2.38
CA ILE A 105 -11.68 2.18 -3.21
C ILE A 105 -13.06 2.54 -3.75
N LEU A 106 -13.50 3.77 -3.53
CA LEU A 106 -14.71 4.33 -4.13
C LEU A 106 -14.33 5.20 -5.33
N VAL A 107 -15.01 4.98 -6.44
CA VAL A 107 -14.89 5.77 -7.66
C VAL A 107 -16.23 6.41 -7.92
N LEU A 108 -16.25 7.74 -7.99
CA LEU A 108 -17.44 8.51 -8.38
C LEU A 108 -17.28 9.00 -9.82
N SER A 109 -18.31 8.81 -10.62
CA SER A 109 -18.36 9.19 -12.03
C SER A 109 -19.69 9.89 -12.37
N VAL A 110 -19.61 10.79 -13.35
CA VAL A 110 -20.81 11.26 -14.03
C VAL A 110 -21.37 10.12 -14.89
N LYS A 111 -22.63 10.23 -15.30
CA LYS A 111 -23.30 9.19 -16.09
C LYS A 111 -22.50 8.88 -17.37
N ASP A 112 -22.39 7.59 -17.71
CA ASP A 112 -21.71 7.07 -18.90
C ASP A 112 -20.17 7.29 -18.94
N GLU A 113 -19.56 7.82 -17.87
CA GLU A 113 -18.11 8.09 -17.78
C GLU A 113 -17.36 7.10 -16.86
N THR A 114 -18.05 6.10 -16.30
CA THR A 114 -17.46 5.12 -15.36
C THR A 114 -16.24 4.41 -15.93
N MET A 115 -16.26 3.99 -17.20
CA MET A 115 -15.13 3.28 -17.81
C MET A 115 -13.89 4.17 -17.99
N ASN A 116 -14.09 5.44 -18.32
CA ASN A 116 -13.00 6.42 -18.41
C ASN A 116 -12.38 6.63 -17.02
N LYS A 117 -13.22 6.84 -16.00
CA LYS A 117 -12.77 7.00 -14.61
C LYS A 117 -12.04 5.75 -14.11
N LEU A 118 -12.55 4.55 -14.39
CA LEU A 118 -11.92 3.29 -14.01
C LEU A 118 -10.56 3.10 -14.68
N THR A 119 -10.42 3.49 -15.95
CA THR A 119 -9.11 3.46 -16.65
C THR A 119 -8.08 4.33 -15.95
N MET A 120 -8.48 5.50 -15.46
CA MET A 120 -7.62 6.38 -14.67
C MET A 120 -7.23 5.73 -13.33
N VAL A 121 -8.17 5.09 -12.65
CA VAL A 121 -7.93 4.36 -11.39
C VAL A 121 -6.92 3.22 -11.63
N ILE A 122 -7.13 2.38 -12.63
CA ILE A 122 -6.22 1.28 -12.98
C ILE A 122 -4.81 1.81 -13.28
N THR A 123 -4.72 2.93 -14.00
CA THR A 123 -3.43 3.59 -14.27
C THR A 123 -2.71 4.00 -12.97
N ARG A 124 -3.44 4.48 -11.96
CA ARG A 124 -2.88 4.81 -10.64
C ARG A 124 -2.46 3.57 -9.87
N ILE A 125 -3.25 2.51 -9.92
CA ILE A 125 -2.92 1.24 -9.26
C ILE A 125 -1.66 0.62 -9.87
N ASN A 126 -1.47 0.70 -11.19
CA ASN A 126 -0.22 0.28 -11.82
C ASN A 126 1.00 1.06 -11.30
N LYS A 127 0.87 2.37 -11.07
CA LYS A 127 1.94 3.17 -10.44
C LYS A 127 2.21 2.77 -8.99
N VAL A 128 1.17 2.39 -8.24
CA VAL A 128 1.33 1.80 -6.90
C VAL A 128 2.11 0.49 -6.99
N ASN A 129 1.79 -0.39 -7.95
CA ASN A 129 2.52 -1.63 -8.18
C ASN A 129 3.99 -1.40 -8.55
N GLU A 130 4.31 -0.37 -9.33
CA GLU A 130 5.69 0.05 -9.60
C GLU A 130 6.42 0.53 -8.32
N LYS A 131 5.74 1.24 -7.42
CA LYS A 131 6.30 1.63 -6.11
C LYS A 131 6.58 0.41 -5.24
N ILE A 132 5.65 -0.54 -5.18
CA ILE A 132 5.81 -1.82 -4.47
C ILE A 132 7.02 -2.59 -5.02
N HIS A 133 7.16 -2.66 -6.35
CA HIS A 133 8.31 -3.32 -6.96
C HIS A 133 9.64 -2.66 -6.56
N ARG A 134 9.71 -1.32 -6.55
CA ARG A 134 10.90 -0.59 -6.11
C ARG A 134 11.21 -0.83 -4.64
N TYR A 135 10.19 -0.80 -3.77
CA TYR A 135 10.32 -1.10 -2.35
C TYR A 135 10.89 -2.52 -2.14
N ASN A 136 10.32 -3.53 -2.78
CA ASN A 136 10.78 -4.92 -2.67
C ASN A 136 12.21 -5.10 -3.17
N SER A 137 12.58 -4.40 -4.24
CA SER A 137 13.95 -4.43 -4.78
C SER A 137 14.96 -3.87 -3.78
N ALA A 138 14.62 -2.74 -3.12
CA ALA A 138 15.46 -2.16 -2.07
C ALA A 138 15.55 -3.09 -0.85
N ALA A 139 14.42 -3.61 -0.37
CA ALA A 139 14.35 -4.55 0.74
C ALA A 139 15.22 -5.81 0.48
N LYS A 140 15.16 -6.38 -0.72
CA LYS A 140 15.99 -7.53 -1.12
C LYS A 140 17.49 -7.21 -1.03
N ARG A 141 17.90 -6.03 -1.49
CA ARG A 141 19.30 -5.59 -1.42
C ARG A 141 19.76 -5.42 0.02
N GLU A 142 18.99 -4.70 0.84
CA GLU A 142 19.31 -4.49 2.26
C GLU A 142 19.40 -5.83 3.02
N ASN A 143 18.48 -6.76 2.74
CA ASN A 143 18.51 -8.09 3.34
C ASN A 143 19.77 -8.87 2.97
N ALA A 144 20.24 -8.76 1.72
CA ALA A 144 21.49 -9.39 1.29
C ALA A 144 22.72 -8.79 2.00
N GLU A 145 22.77 -7.47 2.15
CA GLU A 145 23.82 -6.76 2.88
C GLU A 145 23.82 -7.15 4.38
N LEU A 146 22.65 -7.23 5.00
CA LEU A 146 22.48 -7.66 6.38
C LEU A 146 22.92 -9.12 6.58
N PHE A 147 22.55 -10.02 5.65
CA PHE A 147 23.00 -11.41 5.67
C PHE A 147 24.54 -11.51 5.59
N ALA A 148 25.17 -10.78 4.66
CA ALA A 148 26.62 -10.76 4.52
C ALA A 148 27.32 -10.22 5.78
N SER A 149 26.79 -9.16 6.38
CA SER A 149 27.30 -8.58 7.63
C SER A 149 27.21 -9.60 8.78
N ARG A 150 26.06 -10.25 8.95
CA ARG A 150 25.86 -11.29 9.97
C ARG A 150 26.79 -12.49 9.77
N ALA A 151 27.04 -12.90 8.53
CA ALA A 151 27.96 -13.98 8.20
C ALA A 151 29.42 -13.61 8.57
N LYS A 152 29.86 -12.39 8.24
CA LYS A 152 31.18 -11.87 8.63
C LYS A 152 31.35 -11.82 10.15
N ALA A 153 30.36 -11.31 10.88
CA ALA A 153 30.40 -11.26 12.34
C ALA A 153 30.51 -12.67 12.96
N LYS A 154 29.75 -13.64 12.45
CA LYS A 154 29.82 -15.04 12.90
C LYS A 154 31.20 -15.66 12.62
N ALA A 155 31.79 -15.37 11.47
CA ALA A 155 33.13 -15.84 11.13
C ALA A 155 34.21 -15.23 12.03
N ALA A 156 34.08 -13.94 12.38
CA ALA A 156 34.97 -13.27 13.33
C ALA A 156 34.90 -13.91 14.72
N MET A 157 33.69 -14.15 15.26
CA MET A 157 33.53 -14.82 16.56
C MET A 157 34.16 -16.23 16.57
N ARG A 158 33.98 -17.02 15.51
CA ARG A 158 34.63 -18.34 15.38
C ARG A 158 36.16 -18.24 15.37
N LYS A 159 36.72 -17.21 14.71
CA LYS A 159 38.17 -16.99 14.70
C LYS A 159 38.68 -16.70 16.12
N ASP A 160 37.98 -15.86 16.86
CA ASP A 160 38.33 -15.52 18.24
C ASP A 160 38.22 -16.75 19.18
N GLU A 161 37.19 -17.58 19.01
CA GLU A 161 37.05 -18.87 19.72
C GLU A 161 38.26 -19.78 19.47
N VAL A 162 38.73 -19.89 18.22
CA VAL A 162 39.90 -20.69 17.86
C VAL A 162 41.19 -20.10 18.46
N ILE A 163 41.38 -18.77 18.41
CA ILE A 163 42.55 -18.10 19.01
C ILE A 163 42.58 -18.37 20.52
N ASN A 164 41.45 -18.20 21.20
CA ASN A 164 41.35 -18.45 22.63
C ASN A 164 41.65 -19.92 22.97
N PHE A 165 41.15 -20.86 22.17
CA PHE A 165 41.44 -22.28 22.34
C PHE A 165 42.94 -22.58 22.19
N ILE A 166 43.59 -22.03 21.17
CA ILE A 166 45.04 -22.16 20.95
C ILE A 166 45.80 -21.60 22.16
N GLN A 167 45.47 -20.39 22.61
CA GLN A 167 46.13 -19.73 23.75
C GLN A 167 45.98 -20.51 25.06
N GLN A 168 44.84 -21.14 25.30
CA GLN A 168 44.59 -21.94 26.50
C GLN A 168 45.35 -23.27 26.53
N ASN A 169 45.67 -23.84 25.36
CA ASN A 169 46.22 -25.19 25.23
C ASN A 169 47.71 -25.22 24.83
N LEU A 170 48.26 -24.12 24.31
CA LEU A 170 49.70 -23.99 24.17
C LEU A 170 50.35 -23.80 25.54
N LYS A 171 51.11 -24.81 25.97
CA LYS A 171 52.04 -24.68 27.09
C LYS A 171 53.23 -23.86 26.64
N VAL A 172 53.30 -22.62 27.12
CA VAL A 172 54.53 -21.83 27.19
C VAL A 172 55.00 -21.84 28.63
#